data_AF-A0A7K2L0T0-F1
#
_entry.id   AF-A0A7K2L0T0-F1
#
_cell.length_a   1.000
_cell.length_b   1.000
_cell.length_c   1.000
_cell.angle_alpha   90.00
_cell.angle_beta   90.00
_cell.angle_gamma   90.00
#
_symmetry.space_group_name_H-M   'P 1'
#
loop_
_entity.id
_entity.type
_entity.pdbx_description
1 polymer ?
#
loop_
_entity_poly.entity_id
_entity_poly.type
_entity_poly.pdbx_seq_one_letter_code
_entity_poly.pdbx_strand_id
1 'polypeptide(L)'
;HWRDHHYPRHTPSGAAIPRGPVAATWQEVLSHVTAGRGVTPGAARGARYHPRPGIAYVPLRDAPPLEYGLVWPTAAESALIRTFVAAVGTVREG
;
A
#
# COMPACT_ATOMS: atom_id res chain seq x y z
N HIS A 1 8.51 7.17 12.54
CA HIS A 1 9.04 5.92 11.95
C HIS A 1 8.06 5.41 10.89
N TRP A 2 8.52 4.95 9.73
CA TRP A 2 7.66 4.62 8.56
C TRP A 2 6.55 3.60 8.86
N ARG A 3 6.79 2.62 9.74
CA ARG A 3 5.77 1.62 10.12
C ARG A 3 4.60 2.22 10.87
N ASP A 4 4.83 3.16 11.78
CA ASP A 4 3.74 3.74 12.58
C ASP A 4 2.90 4.72 11.76
N HIS A 5 3.44 5.24 10.65
CA HIS A 5 2.70 6.04 9.69
C HIS A 5 1.65 5.20 8.94
N HIS A 6 2.02 4.02 8.43
CA HIS A 6 1.08 3.13 7.74
C HIS A 6 0.26 2.24 8.67
N TYR A 7 0.76 1.96 9.88
CA TYR A 7 0.11 1.13 10.88
C TYR A 7 0.09 1.88 12.21
N PRO A 8 -0.82 2.85 12.41
CA PRO A 8 -0.90 3.59 13.67
C PRO A 8 -1.18 2.64 14.84
N ARG A 9 -0.82 3.08 16.05
CA ARG A 9 -1.06 2.33 17.30
C ARG A 9 -2.32 2.77 18.04
N HIS A 10 -2.90 3.89 17.61
CA HIS A 10 -4.12 4.43 18.16
C HIS A 10 -4.99 4.96 17.01
N THR A 11 -6.29 4.84 17.19
CA THR A 11 -7.28 5.50 16.33
C THR A 11 -7.23 7.02 16.52
N PRO A 12 -7.85 7.82 15.62
CA PRO A 12 -7.95 9.28 15.81
C PRO A 12 -8.60 9.69 17.15
N SER A 13 -9.50 8.86 17.70
CA SER A 13 -10.12 9.09 19.01
C SER A 13 -9.29 8.60 20.20
N GLY A 14 -8.08 8.05 19.96
CA GLY A 14 -7.15 7.61 21.01
C GLY A 14 -7.30 6.14 21.43
N ALA A 15 -8.28 5.39 20.92
CA ALA A 15 -8.41 3.96 21.24
C ALA A 15 -7.22 3.17 20.68
N ALA A 16 -6.64 2.26 21.49
CA ALA A 16 -5.49 1.46 21.11
C ALA A 16 -5.82 0.45 19.99
N ILE A 17 -4.89 0.28 19.06
CA ILE A 17 -4.97 -0.67 17.95
C ILE A 17 -3.97 -1.81 18.23
N PRO A 18 -4.44 -3.03 18.56
CA PRO A 18 -3.57 -4.19 18.74
C PRO A 18 -2.78 -4.50 17.46
N ARG A 19 -1.55 -4.99 17.62
CA ARG A 19 -0.81 -5.52 16.47
C ARG A 19 -1.39 -6.87 16.09
N GLY A 20 -1.67 -7.02 14.79
CA GLY A 20 -2.04 -8.30 14.22
C GLY A 20 -0.88 -9.29 14.17
N PRO A 21 -1.14 -10.51 13.66
CA PRO A 21 -0.12 -11.53 13.44
C PRO A 21 1.06 -10.99 12.61
N VAL A 22 2.27 -11.50 12.91
CA VAL A 22 3.45 -11.20 12.11
C VAL A 22 3.35 -11.94 10.78
N ALA A 23 3.58 -11.21 9.69
CA ALA A 23 3.67 -11.76 8.34
C ALA A 23 4.93 -11.19 7.66
N ALA A 24 5.63 -12.04 6.91
CA ALA A 24 6.82 -11.67 6.14
C ALA A 24 6.45 -11.23 4.72
N THR A 25 5.30 -11.67 4.21
CA THR A 25 4.88 -11.39 2.84
C THR A 25 3.48 -10.81 2.75
N TRP A 26 3.18 -10.11 1.65
CA TRP A 26 1.84 -9.61 1.39
C TRP A 26 0.80 -10.73 1.27
N GLN A 27 1.18 -11.89 0.70
CA GLN A 27 0.26 -13.03 0.58
C GLN A 27 -0.09 -13.62 1.95
N GLU A 28 0.85 -13.65 2.90
CA GLU A 28 0.58 -14.03 4.28
C GLU A 28 -0.38 -13.04 4.96
N VAL A 29 -0.16 -11.73 4.80
CA VAL A 29 -1.08 -10.69 5.32
C VAL A 29 -2.50 -10.94 4.80
N LEU A 30 -2.66 -11.14 3.49
CA LEU A 30 -3.96 -11.42 2.89
C LEU A 30 -4.58 -12.71 3.41
N SER A 31 -3.78 -13.76 3.63
CA SER A 31 -4.25 -15.02 4.23
C SER A 31 -4.77 -14.81 5.66
N HIS A 32 -4.15 -13.93 6.45
CA HIS A 32 -4.65 -13.55 7.77
C HIS A 32 -5.98 -12.81 7.70
N VAL A 33 -6.13 -11.88 6.74
CA VAL A 33 -7.37 -11.12 6.53
C VAL A 33 -8.52 -12.06 6.13
N THR A 34 -8.30 -12.93 5.14
CA THR A 34 -9.32 -13.91 4.70
C THR A 34 -9.74 -14.83 5.83
N ALA A 35 -8.82 -15.18 6.73
CA ALA A 35 -9.11 -16.00 7.91
C ALA A 35 -9.74 -15.22 9.09
N GLY A 36 -10.09 -13.94 8.91
CA GLY A 36 -10.70 -13.11 9.94
C GLY A 36 -9.78 -12.75 11.10
N ARG A 37 -8.44 -12.88 10.93
CA ARG A 37 -7.45 -12.61 12.00
C ARG A 37 -7.00 -11.15 12.07
N GLY A 38 -7.60 -10.26 11.28
CA GLY A 38 -7.35 -8.83 11.31
C GLY A 38 -7.68 -8.13 10.00
N VAL A 39 -7.27 -6.86 9.93
CA VAL A 39 -7.38 -6.00 8.75
C VAL A 39 -6.04 -5.35 8.46
N THR A 40 -5.81 -4.95 7.21
CA THR A 40 -4.61 -4.19 6.81
C THR A 40 -4.99 -3.02 5.92
N PRO A 41 -4.35 -1.85 6.05
CA PRO A 41 -4.34 -0.86 5.00
C PRO A 41 -3.71 -1.45 3.74
N GLY A 42 -4.17 -0.98 2.58
CA GLY A 42 -3.67 -1.42 1.29
C GLY A 42 -3.99 -0.40 0.21
N ALA A 43 -3.26 -0.47 -0.89
CA ALA A 43 -3.49 0.39 -2.03
C ALA A 43 -4.85 0.11 -2.67
N ALA A 44 -5.63 1.16 -2.94
CA ALA A 44 -6.90 1.04 -3.66
C ALA A 44 -6.73 0.33 -5.02
N ARG A 45 -5.58 0.54 -5.67
CA ARG A 45 -5.19 -0.11 -6.92
C ARG A 45 -5.17 -1.65 -6.81
N GLY A 46 -4.75 -2.19 -5.66
CA GLY A 46 -4.75 -3.63 -5.41
C GLY A 46 -6.16 -4.22 -5.44
N ALA A 47 -7.14 -3.51 -4.87
CA ALA A 47 -8.54 -3.91 -4.90
C ALA A 47 -9.13 -3.89 -6.31
N ARG A 48 -8.77 -2.88 -7.12
CA ARG A 48 -9.26 -2.71 -8.50
C ARG A 48 -8.77 -3.81 -9.43
N TYR A 49 -7.48 -4.15 -9.37
CA TYR A 49 -6.88 -5.07 -10.34
C TYR A 49 -6.81 -6.52 -9.86
N HIS A 50 -6.88 -6.77 -8.55
CA HIS A 50 -6.73 -8.11 -7.99
C HIS A 50 -7.80 -8.39 -6.91
N PRO A 51 -9.10 -8.35 -7.27
CA PRO A 51 -10.15 -8.69 -6.33
C PRO A 51 -9.98 -10.14 -5.88
N ARG A 52 -10.11 -10.37 -4.56
CA ARG A 52 -9.96 -11.69 -3.96
C ARG A 52 -11.26 -12.08 -3.24
N PRO A 53 -11.83 -13.26 -3.53
CA PRO A 53 -12.95 -13.79 -2.76
C PRO A 53 -12.62 -13.86 -1.26
N GLY A 54 -13.61 -13.55 -0.41
CA GLY A 54 -13.44 -13.58 1.04
C GLY A 54 -12.78 -12.33 1.64
N ILE A 55 -12.44 -11.31 0.84
CA ILE A 55 -11.93 -10.03 1.33
C ILE A 55 -12.91 -8.91 0.94
N ALA A 56 -13.37 -8.15 1.95
CA ALA A 56 -14.07 -6.90 1.73
C ALA A 56 -13.07 -5.74 1.66
N TYR A 57 -13.17 -4.91 0.62
CA TYR A 57 -12.36 -3.70 0.49
C TYR A 57 -13.19 -2.48 0.89
N VAL A 58 -12.74 -1.78 1.93
CA VAL A 58 -13.43 -0.61 2.50
C VAL A 58 -12.60 0.65 2.26
N PRO A 59 -13.16 1.74 1.72
CA PRO A 59 -12.43 3.00 1.54
C PRO A 59 -11.99 3.60 2.88
N LEU A 60 -10.69 3.82 3.03
CA LEU A 60 -10.10 4.59 4.14
C LEU A 60 -9.97 6.05 3.70
N ARG A 61 -10.64 6.97 4.41
CA ARG A 61 -10.80 8.38 3.99
C ARG A 61 -9.98 9.38 4.79
N ASP A 62 -9.57 8.98 5.98
CA ASP A 62 -8.89 9.76 7.01
C ASP A 62 -7.38 9.46 7.09
N ALA A 63 -6.85 8.79 6.07
CA ALA A 63 -5.42 8.49 5.95
C ALA A 63 -4.78 9.26 4.78
N PRO A 64 -3.49 9.64 4.89
CA PRO A 64 -2.74 10.15 3.76
C PRO A 64 -2.77 9.19 2.56
N PRO A 65 -2.74 9.72 1.31
CA PRO A 65 -2.72 8.87 0.13
C PRO A 65 -1.45 8.03 0.08
N LEU A 66 -1.58 6.81 -0.46
CA LEU A 66 -0.42 5.99 -0.79
C LEU A 66 0.12 6.43 -2.15
N GLU A 67 1.32 6.98 -2.17
CA GLU A 67 1.98 7.44 -3.39
C GLU A 67 2.87 6.35 -3.99
N TYR A 68 2.86 6.26 -5.32
CA TYR A 68 3.76 5.41 -6.09
C TYR A 68 4.72 6.29 -6.87
N GLY A 69 6.01 5.96 -6.81
CA GLY A 69 7.06 6.69 -7.53
C GLY A 69 8.04 5.74 -8.19
N LEU A 70 8.60 6.18 -9.31
CA LEU A 70 9.77 5.54 -9.91
C LEU A 70 11.01 5.98 -9.13
N VAL A 71 11.82 5.01 -8.71
CA VAL A 71 13.05 5.26 -7.95
C VAL A 71 14.21 4.49 -8.57
N TRP A 72 15.37 5.14 -8.66
CA TRP A 72 16.61 4.54 -9.15
C TRP A 72 17.80 5.13 -8.39
N PRO A 73 18.93 4.40 -8.28
CA PRO A 73 20.17 4.98 -7.76
C PRO A 73 20.64 6.12 -8.65
N THR A 74 21.07 7.24 -8.06
CA THR A 74 21.59 8.39 -8.84
C THR A 74 22.75 7.98 -9.76
N ALA A 75 23.62 7.07 -9.30
CA ALA A 75 24.73 6.55 -10.09
C ALA A 75 24.29 5.73 -11.33
N ALA A 76 23.04 5.26 -11.36
CA ALA A 76 22.48 4.52 -12.49
C ALA A 76 21.74 5.43 -13.48
N GLU A 77 21.72 6.74 -13.27
CA GLU A 77 20.98 7.66 -14.15
C GLU A 77 21.53 7.64 -15.58
N SER A 78 20.63 7.43 -16.54
CA SER A 78 20.97 7.35 -17.96
C SER A 78 19.91 8.03 -18.83
N ALA A 79 20.25 8.27 -20.10
CA ALA A 79 19.29 8.78 -21.08
C ALA A 79 18.06 7.87 -21.23
N LEU A 80 18.24 6.55 -21.10
CA LEU A 80 17.16 5.58 -21.15
C LEU A 80 16.18 5.76 -19.98
N ILE A 81 16.71 5.88 -18.75
CA ILE A 81 15.86 6.11 -17.57
C ILE A 81 15.09 7.42 -17.71
N ARG A 82 15.75 8.51 -18.13
CA ARG A 82 15.07 9.80 -18.35
C ARG A 82 13.97 9.70 -19.41
N THR A 83 14.23 8.99 -20.50
CA THR A 83 13.24 8.77 -21.57
C THR A 83 12.07 7.93 -21.06
N PHE A 84 12.33 6.87 -20.29
CA PHE A 84 11.29 6.05 -19.70
C PHE A 84 10.41 6.86 -18.72
N VAL A 85 11.01 7.63 -17.83
CA VAL A 85 10.29 8.50 -16.88
C VAL A 85 9.43 9.52 -17.62
N ALA A 86 9.96 10.15 -18.66
CA ALA A 86 9.19 11.07 -19.49
C ALA A 86 7.99 10.37 -20.16
N ALA A 87 8.20 9.17 -20.72
CA ALA A 87 7.12 8.40 -21.34
C ALA A 87 6.03 8.02 -20.32
N VAL A 88 6.39 7.51 -19.15
CA VAL A 88 5.43 7.12 -18.10
C VAL A 88 4.71 8.35 -17.53
N GLY A 89 5.39 9.50 -17.39
CA GLY A 89 4.77 10.74 -16.92
C GLY A 89 3.71 11.32 -17.88
N THR A 90 3.77 10.99 -19.17
CA THR A 90 2.75 11.38 -20.15
C THR A 90 1.52 10.48 -20.15
N VAL A 91 1.61 9.27 -19.59
CA VAL A 91 0.45 8.39 -19.38
C VAL A 91 -0.33 8.91 -18.18
N ARG A 92 -1.30 9.79 -18.44
CA ARG A 92 -2.31 10.15 -17.45
C ARG A 92 -3.13 8.89 -17.15
N GLU A 93 -2.99 8.36 -15.94
CA GLU A 93 -3.87 7.30 -15.46
C GLU A 93 -5.30 7.86 -15.37
N GLY A 94 -6.19 7.32 -16.22
CA GLY A 94 -7.63 7.60 -16.22
C GLY A 94 -8.40 6.80 -15.18
#